data_AF-A0A6F8ZX18-F1
#
_entry.id   AF-A0A6F8ZX18-F1
#
_cell.length_a   1.000
_cell.length_b   1.000
_cell.length_c   1.000
_cell.angle_alpha   90.00
_cell.angle_beta   90.00
_cell.angle_gamma   90.00
#
_symmetry.space_group_name_H-M   'P 1'
#
loop_
_entity.id
_entity.type
_entity.pdbx_description
1 polymer ?
#
loop_
_entity_poly.entity_id
_entity_poly.type
_entity_poly.pdbx_seq_one_letter_code
_entity_poly.pdbx_strand_id
1 'polypeptide(L)'
;MAESLSVVVLLLCGTLIPFVTAGGECEAYKDAYGQYKSKQDCSGFQWCCGTCDMRYCCSSLSLQLTESEQDSCKTVSGYVSTLTISSFVAAAVIIMIIFICCCVCPCCCLYK
;
A
#
# COMPACT_ATOMS: atom_id res chain seq x y z
N MET A 1 30.48 4.23 19.11
CA MET A 1 29.30 3.31 19.16
C MET A 1 27.99 3.97 18.71
N ALA A 2 27.85 5.31 18.75
CA ALA A 2 26.69 6.02 18.18
C ALA A 2 26.71 6.06 16.62
N GLU A 3 27.89 6.28 16.03
CA GLU A 3 28.09 6.33 14.56
C GLU A 3 27.63 5.05 13.86
N SER A 4 27.96 3.89 14.45
CA SER A 4 27.62 2.56 13.94
C SER A 4 26.12 2.26 14.02
N LEU A 5 25.43 2.82 15.02
CA LEU A 5 23.98 2.64 15.19
C LEU A 5 23.19 3.40 14.12
N SER A 6 23.64 4.60 13.77
CA SER A 6 23.00 5.44 12.74
C SER A 6 23.06 4.79 11.35
N VAL A 7 24.20 4.21 10.99
CA VAL A 7 24.37 3.50 9.72
C VAL A 7 23.53 2.22 9.66
N VAL A 8 23.44 1.47 10.77
CA VAL A 8 22.61 0.26 10.85
C VAL A 8 21.13 0.60 10.71
N VAL A 9 20.64 1.67 11.33
CA VAL A 9 19.25 2.13 11.21
C VAL A 9 18.92 2.57 9.78
N LEU A 10 19.83 3.29 9.12
CA LEU A 10 19.66 3.68 7.71
C LEU A 10 19.62 2.47 6.76
N LEU A 11 20.47 1.46 6.99
CA LEU A 11 20.50 0.24 6.19
C LEU A 11 19.25 -0.64 6.41
N LEU A 12 18.76 -0.74 7.65
CA LEU A 12 17.49 -1.43 7.94
C LEU A 12 16.29 -0.69 7.33
N CYS A 13 16.24 0.64 7.41
CA CYS A 13 15.16 1.41 6.77
C CYS A 13 15.17 1.28 5.25
N GLY A 14 16.35 1.29 4.61
CA GLY A 14 16.46 1.17 3.15
C GLY A 14 16.13 -0.22 2.60
N THR A 15 16.40 -1.28 3.37
CA THR A 15 16.12 -2.67 2.97
C THR A 15 14.68 -3.11 3.23
N LEU A 16 13.97 -2.43 4.13
CA LEU A 16 12.57 -2.72 4.49
C LEU A 16 11.55 -1.92 3.66
N ILE A 17 11.95 -1.20 2.61
CA ILE A 17 11.01 -0.58 1.68
C ILE A 17 10.66 -1.63 0.63
N PRO A 18 9.54 -2.39 0.77
CA PRO A 18 9.07 -3.20 -0.34
C PRO A 18 8.81 -2.25 -1.51
N PHE A 19 9.37 -2.58 -2.67
CA PHE A 19 9.01 -1.93 -3.92
C PHE A 19 7.58 -2.38 -4.25
N VAL A 20 6.59 -1.72 -3.64
CA VAL A 20 5.18 -2.01 -3.91
C VAL A 20 4.88 -1.42 -5.26
N THR A 21 4.87 -2.25 -6.29
CA THR A 21 4.37 -1.87 -7.61
C THR A 21 2.86 -1.77 -7.53
N ALA A 22 2.33 -0.65 -7.02
CA ALA A 22 0.90 -0.37 -6.87
C ALA A 22 0.21 -0.02 -8.22
N GLY A 23 0.64 -0.62 -9.33
CA GLY A 23 0.31 -0.13 -10.67
C GLY A 23 -0.61 -1.02 -11.51
N GLY A 24 -0.77 -2.29 -11.14
CA GLY A 24 -1.32 -3.31 -12.03
C GLY A 24 -2.65 -3.92 -11.60
N GLU A 25 -3.22 -3.55 -10.46
CA GLU A 25 -4.38 -4.29 -9.95
C GLU A 25 -5.71 -3.61 -10.33
N CYS A 26 -6.63 -4.39 -10.89
CA CYS A 26 -8.02 -4.02 -11.07
C CYS A 26 -8.81 -4.46 -9.84
N GLU A 27 -9.32 -3.50 -9.06
CA GLU A 27 -10.19 -3.75 -7.92
C GLU A 27 -11.49 -4.46 -8.34
N ALA A 28 -12.05 -5.23 -7.40
CA ALA A 28 -13.35 -5.89 -7.61
C ALA A 28 -14.47 -4.87 -7.86
N TYR A 29 -15.45 -5.25 -8.68
CA TYR A 29 -16.54 -4.37 -9.08
C TYR A 29 -17.81 -5.16 -9.43
N LYS A 30 -18.93 -4.48 -9.64
CA LYS A 30 -20.14 -5.06 -10.25
C LYS A 30 -20.28 -4.54 -11.66
N ASP A 31 -20.56 -5.42 -12.61
CA ASP A 31 -20.84 -4.99 -13.98
C ASP A 31 -22.23 -4.34 -14.10
N ALA A 32 -22.54 -3.84 -15.29
CA ALA A 32 -23.82 -3.18 -15.60
C ALA A 32 -25.06 -4.09 -15.40
N TYR A 33 -24.86 -5.42 -15.34
CA TYR A 33 -25.92 -6.39 -15.04
C TYR A 33 -26.01 -6.73 -13.55
N GLY A 34 -25.21 -6.05 -12.71
CA GLY A 34 -25.13 -6.26 -11.27
C GLY A 34 -24.33 -7.52 -10.88
N GLN A 35 -23.65 -8.17 -11.82
CA GLN A 35 -22.85 -9.36 -11.55
C GLN A 35 -21.52 -8.96 -10.92
N TYR A 36 -21.16 -9.63 -9.83
CA TYR A 36 -19.90 -9.39 -9.16
C TYR A 36 -18.72 -9.93 -9.99
N LYS A 37 -17.70 -9.09 -10.14
CA LYS A 37 -16.40 -9.42 -10.72
C LYS A 37 -15.35 -9.31 -9.63
N SER A 38 -14.60 -10.39 -9.43
CA SER A 38 -13.51 -10.43 -8.46
C SER A 38 -12.39 -9.48 -8.87
N LYS A 39 -11.53 -9.16 -7.90
CA LYS A 39 -10.26 -8.48 -8.15
C LYS A 39 -9.44 -9.24 -9.20
N GLN A 40 -8.75 -8.51 -10.06
CA GLN A 40 -7.91 -9.05 -11.13
C GLN A 40 -6.52 -8.42 -11.05
N ASP A 41 -5.49 -9.27 -11.01
CA ASP A 41 -4.09 -8.82 -11.05
C ASP A 41 -3.59 -8.76 -12.48
N CYS A 42 -3.17 -7.57 -12.95
CA CYS A 42 -2.48 -7.43 -14.22
C CYS A 42 -0.98 -7.61 -13.99
N SER A 43 -0.42 -8.66 -14.57
CA SER A 43 0.99 -9.01 -14.43
C SER A 43 1.87 -8.28 -15.44
N GLY A 44 3.13 -8.01 -15.05
CA GLY A 44 4.13 -7.40 -15.93
C GLY A 44 3.94 -5.89 -16.09
N PHE A 45 4.20 -5.34 -17.29
CA PHE A 45 4.00 -3.92 -17.62
C PHE A 45 2.56 -3.65 -18.11
N GLN A 46 1.59 -4.18 -17.38
CA GLN A 46 0.17 -3.95 -17.63
C GLN A 46 -0.49 -3.22 -16.46
N TRP A 47 -1.55 -2.50 -16.79
CA TRP A 47 -2.32 -1.66 -15.90
C TRP A 47 -3.78 -2.07 -15.96
N CYS A 48 -4.56 -1.66 -14.96
CA CYS A 48 -6.01 -1.72 -15.08
C CYS A 48 -6.52 -0.69 -16.08
N CYS A 49 -7.43 -1.08 -16.96
CA CYS A 49 -7.97 -0.25 -18.03
C CYS A 49 -9.48 -0.46 -18.17
N GLY A 50 -10.16 0.46 -18.87
CA GLY A 50 -11.58 0.35 -19.20
C GLY A 50 -12.47 1.30 -18.41
N THR A 51 -13.61 0.81 -17.93
CA THR A 51 -14.64 1.61 -17.23
C THR A 51 -15.05 0.95 -15.91
N CYS A 52 -15.88 1.64 -15.11
CA CYS A 52 -16.37 1.12 -13.84
C CYS A 52 -17.02 -0.27 -13.93
N ASP A 53 -17.70 -0.54 -15.05
CA ASP A 53 -18.49 -1.76 -15.28
C ASP A 53 -17.79 -2.76 -16.21
N MET A 54 -16.60 -2.42 -16.73
CA MET A 54 -15.81 -3.26 -17.62
C MET A 54 -14.34 -2.96 -17.46
N ARG A 55 -13.67 -3.70 -16.57
CA ARG A 55 -12.25 -3.57 -16.30
C ARG A 55 -11.49 -4.69 -16.98
N TYR A 56 -10.30 -4.38 -17.50
CA TYR A 56 -9.41 -5.36 -18.14
C TYR A 56 -7.95 -4.90 -18.08
N CYS A 57 -7.03 -5.85 -18.19
CA CYS A 57 -5.60 -5.57 -18.23
C CYS A 57 -5.15 -5.09 -19.60
N CYS A 58 -4.43 -3.97 -19.65
CA CYS A 58 -3.86 -3.45 -20.88
C CYS A 58 -2.47 -2.82 -20.67
N SER A 59 -1.65 -2.70 -21.72
CA SER A 59 -0.32 -2.10 -21.64
C SER A 59 -0.31 -0.60 -21.98
N SER A 60 -1.44 -0.06 -22.44
CA SER A 60 -1.55 1.31 -22.91
C SER A 60 -1.90 2.26 -21.76
N LEU A 61 -0.97 3.15 -21.37
CA LEU A 61 -1.21 4.15 -20.33
C LEU A 61 -2.39 5.09 -20.66
N SER A 62 -2.69 5.33 -21.93
CA SER A 62 -3.79 6.21 -22.36
C SER A 62 -5.18 5.67 -22.00
N LEU A 63 -5.28 4.38 -21.71
CA LEU A 63 -6.53 3.71 -21.33
C LEU A 63 -6.53 3.32 -19.85
N GLN A 64 -5.50 3.74 -19.11
CA GLN A 64 -5.33 3.39 -17.71
C GLN A 64 -6.49 3.94 -16.89
N LEU A 65 -7.07 3.06 -16.08
CA LEU A 65 -8.04 3.35 -15.06
C LEU A 65 -7.33 3.27 -13.70
N THR A 66 -6.95 4.44 -13.19
CA THR A 66 -6.17 4.57 -11.94
C THR A 66 -6.96 4.07 -10.72
N GLU A 67 -6.26 3.70 -9.64
CA GLU A 67 -6.92 3.28 -8.40
C GLU A 67 -7.90 4.34 -7.86
N SER A 68 -7.55 5.62 -7.97
CA SER A 68 -8.44 6.75 -7.60
C SER A 68 -9.73 6.81 -8.43
N GLU A 69 -9.64 6.50 -9.72
CA GLU A 69 -10.83 6.42 -10.59
C GLU A 69 -11.66 5.19 -10.27
N GLN A 70 -11.01 4.05 -10.00
CA GLN A 70 -11.67 2.82 -9.57
C GLN A 70 -12.41 2.97 -8.24
N ASP A 71 -11.88 3.76 -7.30
CA ASP A 71 -12.51 4.07 -6.01
C ASP A 71 -13.70 5.02 -6.15
N SER A 72 -13.59 6.00 -7.05
CA SER A 72 -14.69 6.91 -7.38
C SER A 72 -15.90 6.15 -7.94
N CYS A 73 -15.69 5.05 -8.67
CA CYS A 73 -16.77 4.15 -9.13
C CYS A 73 -17.56 3.55 -7.95
N LYS A 74 -16.91 3.23 -6.83
CA LYS A 74 -17.55 2.66 -5.64
C LYS A 74 -18.49 3.68 -5.00
N THR A 75 -18.10 4.95 -5.02
CA THR A 75 -18.88 6.06 -4.44
C THR A 75 -20.16 6.35 -5.22
N VAL A 76 -20.15 6.17 -6.55
CA VAL A 76 -21.34 6.37 -7.39
C VAL A 76 -22.34 5.20 -7.27
N SER A 77 -21.87 3.98 -6.97
CA SER A 77 -22.72 2.78 -6.95
C SER A 77 -23.32 2.40 -5.58
N GLY A 78 -22.91 3.02 -4.46
CA GLY A 78 -23.57 2.81 -3.17
C GLY A 78 -22.74 3.15 -1.94
N TYR A 79 -23.29 4.03 -1.10
CA TYR A 79 -23.06 4.22 0.35
C TYR A 79 -21.81 3.57 0.99
N VAL A 80 -20.89 4.46 1.40
CA VAL A 80 -19.79 4.37 2.38
C VAL A 80 -19.63 3.05 3.16
N SER A 81 -18.44 2.43 3.07
CA SER A 81 -17.77 1.57 4.08
C SER A 81 -16.55 0.95 3.40
N THR A 82 -15.30 1.11 3.80
CA THR A 82 -14.72 0.95 5.15
C THR A 82 -13.32 1.56 5.16
N LEU A 83 -13.00 2.20 6.29
CA LEU A 83 -11.66 2.54 6.75
C LEU A 83 -10.71 1.32 6.65
N THR A 84 -10.03 1.16 5.53
CA THR A 84 -8.87 0.26 5.42
C THR A 84 -7.62 1.09 5.68
N ILE A 85 -7.49 1.54 6.92
CA ILE A 85 -6.18 1.95 7.43
C ILE A 85 -5.34 0.68 7.46
N SER A 86 -4.42 0.56 6.50
CA SER A 86 -3.52 -0.57 6.38
C SER A 86 -2.75 -0.74 7.69
N SER A 87 -2.99 -1.86 8.37
CA SER A 87 -2.43 -2.16 9.71
C SER A 87 -0.90 -2.16 9.77
N PHE A 88 -0.25 -2.19 8.60
CA PHE A 88 1.19 -2.13 8.44
C PHE A 88 1.81 -0.83 8.98
N VAL A 89 1.13 0.31 8.81
CA VAL A 89 1.65 1.61 9.26
C VAL A 89 1.73 1.66 10.79
N ALA A 90 0.70 1.14 11.47
CA ALA A 90 0.67 1.11 12.93
C ALA A 90 1.77 0.20 13.51
N ALA A 91 1.97 -0.98 12.91
CA ALA A 91 3.02 -1.90 13.34
C ALA A 91 4.43 -1.31 13.18
N ALA A 92 4.71 -0.63 12.06
CA ALA A 92 5.99 0.02 11.80
C ALA A 92 6.29 1.13 12.83
N VAL A 93 5.29 1.96 13.16
CA VAL A 93 5.44 3.03 14.16
C VAL A 93 5.73 2.47 15.55
N ILE A 94 5.03 1.40 15.96
CA ILE A 94 5.24 0.77 17.28
C ILE A 94 6.63 0.15 17.39
N ILE A 95 7.10 -0.54 16.34
CA ILE A 95 8.45 -1.14 16.31
C ILE A 95 9.52 -0.05 16.38
N MET A 96 9.35 1.06 15.67
CA MET A 96 10.26 2.21 15.73
C MET A 96 10.34 2.79 17.15
N ILE A 97 9.22 2.96 17.84
CA ILE A 97 9.19 3.47 19.22
C ILE A 97 9.89 2.49 20.18
N ILE A 98 9.62 1.19 20.06
CA ILE A 98 10.29 0.15 20.89
C ILE A 98 11.79 0.18 20.66
N PHE A 99 12.26 0.32 19.42
CA PHE A 99 13.68 0.36 19.12
C PHE A 99 14.35 1.63 19.69
N ILE A 100 13.70 2.79 19.57
CA ILE A 100 14.20 4.04 20.15
C ILE A 100 14.24 3.92 21.69
N CYS A 101 13.17 3.45 22.33
CA CYS A 101 13.15 3.26 23.77
C CYS A 101 14.14 2.20 24.25
N CYS A 102 14.25 1.06 23.58
CA CYS A 102 15.13 -0.05 23.99
C CYS A 102 16.58 0.12 23.54
N CYS A 103 16.91 1.02 22.62
CA CYS A 103 18.31 1.27 22.22
C CYS A 103 18.84 2.61 22.71
N VAL A 104 17.98 3.59 22.97
CA VAL A 104 18.38 4.91 23.54
C VAL A 104 18.17 4.95 25.05
N CYS A 105 17.12 4.32 25.62
CA CYS A 105 16.90 4.37 27.07
C CYS A 105 17.79 3.44 27.92
N PRO A 106 18.22 2.22 27.54
CA PRO A 106 19.23 1.54 28.37
C PRO A 106 20.56 2.28 28.35
N CYS A 107 20.84 3.11 27.33
CA CYS A 107 22.01 4.00 27.32
C CYS A 107 21.86 5.20 28.28
N CYS A 108 20.63 5.63 28.59
CA CYS A 108 20.36 6.67 29.60
C CYS A 108 20.26 6.11 31.03
N CYS A 109 19.94 4.83 31.20
CA CYS A 109 19.88 4.17 32.52
C CYS A 109 21.19 3.46 32.93
N LEU A 110 22.13 3.23 32.00
CA LEU A 110 23.47 2.67 32.29
C LEU A 110 24.55 3.72 32.56
N TYR A 111 24.30 5.00 32.27
CA TYR A 111 25.21 6.08 32.64
C TYR A 111 24.70 6.76 33.91
N LYS A 112 24.87 6.07 35.03
CA LYS A 112 24.86 6.66 36.36
C LYS A 112 26.28 6.65 36.89
#